data_AF-M2PE40-F1
#
_entry.id   AF-M2PE40-F1
#
_cell.length_a   1.000
_cell.length_b   1.000
_cell.length_c   1.000
_cell.angle_alpha   90.00
_cell.angle_beta   90.00
_cell.angle_gamma   90.00
#
_symmetry.space_group_name_H-M   'P 1'
#
loop_
_entity.id
_entity.type
_entity.pdbx_description
1 polymer ?
#
loop_
_entity_poly.entity_id
_entity_poly.type
_entity_poly.pdbx_seq_one_letter_code
_entity_poly.pdbx_strand_id
1 'polypeptide(L)'
;MIARFSGAVWKKYACEADGRAVFERALARGAVYNIPLERVRVALVDRHLYGTGDGSHPFSAGAVPAQNAHCIVVFRGLDVGVFADWLDCAELVLGVSCALYNGYDSMEAGSAAFARARDQGFVVVFESRLIDPPS
;
A
#
# COMPACT_ATOMS: atom_id res chain seq x y z
N MET A 1 -11.71 -10.33 19.33
CA MET A 1 -12.64 -9.75 18.33
C MET A 1 -11.80 -8.84 17.45
N ILE A 2 -11.43 -9.30 16.26
CA ILE A 2 -10.60 -8.52 15.33
C ILE A 2 -11.42 -7.28 14.96
N ALA A 3 -10.88 -6.09 15.27
CA ALA A 3 -11.54 -4.84 14.98
C ALA A 3 -11.99 -4.82 13.51
N ARG A 4 -13.24 -4.43 13.26
CA ARG A 4 -13.84 -4.40 11.92
C ARG A 4 -13.01 -3.48 11.01
N PHE A 5 -12.10 -4.05 10.24
CA PHE A 5 -11.37 -3.34 9.20
C PHE A 5 -12.35 -2.69 8.23
N SER A 6 -12.04 -1.48 7.77
CA SER A 6 -12.89 -0.80 6.79
C SER A 6 -12.98 -1.66 5.52
N GLY A 7 -14.16 -1.70 4.89
CA GLY A 7 -14.41 -2.47 3.67
C GLY A 7 -13.41 -2.16 2.53
N ALA A 8 -12.70 -1.04 2.60
CA ALA A 8 -11.65 -0.66 1.65
C ALA A 8 -10.43 -1.59 1.67
N VAL A 9 -10.09 -2.19 2.82
CA VAL A 9 -9.03 -3.20 2.94
C VAL A 9 -9.39 -4.45 2.13
N TRP A 10 -10.68 -4.78 2.08
CA TRP A 10 -11.22 -5.94 1.36
C TRP A 10 -11.40 -5.71 -0.15
N LYS A 11 -11.51 -4.45 -0.61
CA LYS A 11 -11.88 -4.09 -2.00
C LYS A 11 -10.96 -4.65 -3.08
N LYS A 12 -9.74 -5.09 -2.74
CA LYS A 12 -8.79 -5.65 -3.71
C LYS A 12 -8.66 -7.17 -3.68
N TYR A 13 -9.31 -7.84 -2.74
CA TYR A 13 -9.31 -9.30 -2.66
C TYR A 13 -10.49 -9.88 -3.42
N ALA A 14 -10.24 -10.92 -4.22
CA ALA A 14 -11.29 -11.58 -5.00
C ALA A 14 -12.29 -12.33 -4.10
N CYS A 15 -11.82 -12.85 -2.96
CA CYS A 15 -12.65 -13.50 -1.96
C CYS A 15 -12.12 -13.33 -0.53
N GLU A 16 -12.95 -13.68 0.45
CA GLU A 16 -12.59 -13.62 1.88
C GLU A 16 -11.38 -14.52 2.22
N ALA A 17 -11.25 -15.67 1.57
CA ALA A 17 -10.14 -16.60 1.81
C ALA A 17 -8.78 -15.99 1.45
N ASP A 18 -8.71 -15.24 0.33
CA ASP A 18 -7.49 -14.54 -0.08
C ASP A 18 -7.11 -13.47 0.94
N GLY A 19 -8.11 -12.68 1.39
CA GLY A 19 -7.91 -11.69 2.44
C GLY A 19 -7.37 -12.34 3.72
N ARG A 20 -8.02 -13.43 4.17
CA ARG A 20 -7.61 -14.20 5.36
C ARG A 20 -6.18 -14.73 5.25
N ALA A 21 -5.78 -15.25 4.10
CA ALA A 21 -4.41 -15.75 3.91
C ALA A 21 -3.35 -14.66 4.12
N VAL A 22 -3.64 -13.42 3.68
CA VAL A 22 -2.74 -12.28 3.94
C VAL A 22 -2.65 -11.97 5.43
N PHE A 23 -3.77 -12.00 6.14
CA PHE A 23 -3.79 -11.81 7.60
C PHE A 23 -2.99 -12.88 8.34
N GLU A 24 -3.16 -14.15 7.99
CA GLU A 24 -2.41 -15.23 8.64
C GLU A 24 -0.91 -15.10 8.40
N ARG A 25 -0.47 -14.67 7.21
CA ARG A 25 0.95 -14.39 6.93
C ARG A 25 1.48 -13.23 7.78
N ALA A 26 0.73 -12.16 7.93
CA ALA A 26 1.11 -11.03 8.77
C ALA A 26 1.21 -11.44 10.26
N LEU A 27 0.22 -12.17 10.77
CA LEU A 27 0.22 -12.69 12.14
C LEU A 27 1.39 -13.63 12.39
N ALA A 28 1.69 -14.54 11.46
CA ALA A 28 2.84 -15.45 11.56
C ALA A 28 4.19 -14.71 11.64
N ARG A 29 4.27 -13.49 11.12
CA ARG A 29 5.45 -12.61 11.18
C ARG A 29 5.47 -11.70 12.41
N GLY A 30 4.46 -11.79 13.29
CA GLY A 30 4.32 -10.90 14.45
C GLY A 30 3.85 -9.49 14.08
N ALA A 31 3.38 -9.25 12.86
CA ALA A 31 2.78 -7.98 12.45
C ALA A 31 1.36 -7.91 13.04
N VAL A 32 1.24 -7.36 14.26
CA VAL A 32 -0.04 -7.24 14.95
C VAL A 32 -0.72 -5.93 14.57
N TYR A 33 -1.75 -6.02 13.73
CA TYR A 33 -2.73 -4.97 13.46
C TYR A 33 -3.69 -4.69 14.64
N ASN A 34 -3.20 -4.76 15.88
CA ASN A 34 -4.03 -4.48 17.06
C ASN A 34 -4.14 -3.00 17.37
N ILE A 35 -3.36 -2.14 16.73
CA ILE A 35 -3.58 -0.71 16.80
C ILE A 35 -4.67 -0.43 15.76
N PRO A 36 -5.84 0.09 16.16
CA PRO A 36 -6.82 0.60 15.22
C PRO A 36 -6.14 1.57 14.24
N LEU A 37 -6.90 2.04 13.26
CA LEU A 37 -6.55 3.21 12.46
C LEU A 37 -6.41 4.49 13.34
N GLU A 38 -5.69 4.46 14.47
CA GLU A 38 -5.52 5.53 15.46
C GLU A 38 -4.78 6.74 14.87
N ARG A 39 -4.28 6.60 13.64
CA ARG A 39 -3.61 7.66 12.89
C ARG A 39 -4.12 7.70 11.47
N VAL A 40 -5.45 7.82 11.29
CA VAL A 40 -5.98 8.20 9.97
C VAL A 40 -5.29 9.49 9.57
N ARG A 41 -4.50 9.41 8.50
CA ARG A 41 -3.80 10.55 7.92
C ARG A 41 -4.52 10.94 6.63
N VAL A 42 -4.69 12.23 6.42
CA VAL A 42 -5.01 12.74 5.09
C VAL A 42 -3.72 13.24 4.46
N ALA A 43 -3.42 12.71 3.28
CA ALA A 43 -2.35 13.21 2.45
C ALA A 43 -2.76 14.57 1.88
N LEU A 44 -1.89 15.57 2.06
CA LEU A 44 -2.03 16.93 1.54
C LEU A 44 -1.47 16.96 0.12
N VAL A 45 -2.12 16.24 -0.78
CA VAL A 45 -1.65 16.07 -2.16
C VAL A 45 -2.43 17.00 -3.07
N ASP A 46 -1.72 17.84 -3.84
CA ASP A 46 -2.33 18.52 -4.97
C ASP A 46 -2.64 17.48 -6.06
N ARG A 47 -3.94 17.20 -6.22
CA ARG A 47 -4.46 16.20 -7.15
C ARG A 47 -4.10 16.50 -8.61
N HIS A 48 -3.78 17.75 -8.96
CA HIS A 48 -3.35 18.13 -10.31
C HIS A 48 -1.94 17.65 -10.66
N LEU A 49 -1.06 17.46 -9.67
CA LEU A 49 0.34 17.11 -9.91
C LEU A 49 0.54 15.66 -10.36
N TYR A 50 -0.35 14.76 -9.95
CA TYR A 50 -0.15 13.32 -10.14
C TYR A 50 -1.08 12.66 -11.15
N GLY A 51 -2.07 13.41 -11.67
CA GLY A 51 -3.00 12.96 -12.69
C GLY A 51 -3.88 11.78 -12.26
N THR A 52 -5.13 11.73 -12.71
CA THR A 52 -5.92 10.49 -12.70
C THR A 52 -5.54 9.69 -13.94
N GLY A 53 -4.28 9.28 -14.06
CA GLY A 53 -3.86 8.41 -15.16
C GLY A 53 -4.61 7.08 -15.12
N ASP A 54 -4.64 6.36 -16.25
CA ASP A 54 -5.29 5.05 -16.45
C ASP A 54 -4.73 3.90 -15.57
N GLY A 55 -3.92 4.22 -14.56
CA GLY A 55 -3.24 3.27 -13.68
C GLY A 55 -2.03 2.60 -14.32
N SER A 56 -1.73 2.87 -15.60
CA SER A 56 -0.54 2.35 -16.28
C SER A 56 0.66 3.25 -15.99
N HIS A 57 1.70 2.68 -15.39
CA HIS A 57 2.97 3.36 -15.16
C HIS A 57 4.13 2.43 -15.54
N PRO A 58 5.34 2.95 -15.81
CA PRO A 58 6.48 2.14 -16.28
C PRO A 58 6.97 1.07 -15.30
N PHE A 59 6.33 0.95 -14.13
CA PHE A 59 6.61 -0.07 -13.11
C PHE A 59 5.47 -1.09 -12.97
N SER A 60 4.36 -0.94 -13.71
CA SER A 60 3.25 -1.91 -13.76
C SER A 60 3.59 -3.17 -14.55
N ALA A 61 4.61 -3.13 -15.42
CA ALA A 61 5.05 -4.29 -16.18
C ALA A 61 5.57 -5.38 -15.23
N GLY A 62 4.90 -6.54 -15.24
CA GLY A 62 5.21 -7.67 -14.34
C GLY A 62 4.67 -7.51 -12.93
N ALA A 63 3.83 -6.49 -12.65
CA ALA A 63 3.14 -6.39 -11.39
C ALA A 63 2.09 -7.50 -11.25
N VAL A 64 2.05 -8.13 -10.09
CA VAL A 64 1.04 -9.14 -9.75
C VAL A 64 0.00 -8.56 -8.80
N PRO A 65 -1.22 -9.13 -8.77
CA PRO A 65 -2.23 -8.74 -7.79
C PRO A 65 -1.66 -8.81 -6.37
N ALA A 66 -1.97 -7.83 -5.52
CA ALA A 66 -1.42 -7.74 -4.17
C ALA A 66 -1.68 -9.00 -3.33
N GLN A 67 -2.77 -9.74 -3.60
CA GLN A 67 -3.06 -11.01 -2.93
C GLN A 67 -2.04 -12.13 -3.23
N ASN A 68 -1.41 -12.09 -4.40
CA ASN A 68 -0.45 -13.09 -4.87
C ASN A 68 1.00 -12.62 -4.76
N ALA A 69 1.21 -11.35 -4.41
CA ALA A 69 2.52 -10.75 -4.33
C ALA A 69 3.32 -11.27 -3.14
N HIS A 70 4.60 -11.54 -3.37
CA HIS A 70 5.55 -11.83 -2.30
C HIS A 70 6.03 -10.55 -1.60
N CYS A 71 6.01 -9.41 -2.30
CA CYS A 71 6.28 -8.11 -1.71
C CYS A 71 5.45 -7.02 -2.41
N ILE A 72 5.17 -5.93 -1.71
CA ILE A 72 4.50 -4.74 -2.24
C ILE A 72 5.50 -3.58 -2.27
N VAL A 73 5.54 -2.88 -3.39
CA VAL A 73 6.32 -1.65 -3.52
C VAL A 73 5.37 -0.48 -3.51
N VAL A 74 5.57 0.46 -2.59
CA VAL A 74 4.88 1.75 -2.58
C VAL A 74 5.79 2.79 -3.20
N PHE A 75 5.40 3.27 -4.37
CA PHE A 75 6.10 4.34 -5.08
C PHE A 75 5.63 5.71 -4.60
N ARG A 76 4.34 5.85 -4.30
CA ARG A 76 3.76 7.10 -3.80
C ARG A 76 2.76 6.81 -2.69
N GLY A 77 2.87 7.52 -1.58
CA GLY A 77 2.03 7.29 -0.41
C GLY A 77 2.45 8.15 0.77
N LEU A 78 1.85 7.90 1.93
CA LEU A 78 2.22 8.55 3.19
C LEU A 78 3.65 8.19 3.65
N ASP A 79 4.12 7.03 3.20
CA ASP A 79 5.51 6.60 3.21
C ASP A 79 5.74 5.69 1.98
N VAL A 80 6.99 5.43 1.63
CA VAL A 80 7.39 4.73 0.40
C VAL A 80 8.45 3.67 0.70
N GLY A 81 8.51 2.63 -0.13
CA GLY A 81 9.49 1.57 0.04
C GLY A 81 9.03 0.23 -0.50
N VAL A 82 9.78 -0.81 -0.11
CA VAL A 82 9.49 -2.22 -0.42
C VAL A 82 9.09 -2.92 0.87
N PHE A 83 7.93 -3.54 0.85
CA PHE A 83 7.26 -4.12 2.00
C PHE A 83 7.03 -5.61 1.78
N ALA A 84 7.27 -6.42 2.80
CA ALA A 84 7.25 -7.88 2.66
C ALA A 84 5.83 -8.46 2.58
N ASP A 85 4.80 -7.68 2.93
CA ASP A 85 3.40 -8.04 2.78
C ASP A 85 2.55 -6.78 2.50
N TRP A 86 1.36 -6.97 1.93
CA TRP A 86 0.37 -5.89 1.76
C TRP A 86 0.01 -5.25 3.09
N LEU A 87 -0.10 -6.07 4.13
CA LEU A 87 -0.34 -5.62 5.47
C LEU A 87 0.89 -4.91 6.08
N ASP A 88 2.05 -4.79 5.45
CA ASP A 88 3.08 -3.90 6.02
C ASP A 88 2.92 -2.44 5.54
N CYS A 89 2.09 -2.20 4.51
CA CYS A 89 2.00 -0.90 3.85
C CYS A 89 0.58 -0.40 3.54
N ALA A 90 -0.46 -1.20 3.84
CA ALA A 90 -1.84 -0.88 3.46
C ALA A 90 -2.27 0.51 3.94
N GLU A 91 -1.92 0.91 5.17
CA GLU A 91 -2.25 2.23 5.72
C GLU A 91 -1.58 3.40 4.98
N LEU A 92 -0.46 3.15 4.30
CA LEU A 92 0.31 4.18 3.59
C LEU A 92 -0.35 4.60 2.28
N VAL A 93 -1.26 3.78 1.76
CA VAL A 93 -1.83 3.90 0.41
C VAL A 93 -3.36 3.79 0.36
N LEU A 94 -4.00 3.10 1.30
CA LEU A 94 -5.45 2.94 1.31
C LEU A 94 -6.15 4.24 1.70
N GLY A 95 -7.08 4.69 0.86
CA GLY A 95 -7.77 5.97 1.06
C GLY A 95 -6.90 7.20 0.81
N VAL A 96 -5.64 7.01 0.41
CA VAL A 96 -4.68 8.07 0.09
C VAL A 96 -4.82 8.42 -1.40
N SER A 97 -5.28 9.62 -1.68
CA SER A 97 -5.45 10.09 -3.06
C SER A 97 -4.10 10.08 -3.79
N CYS A 98 -4.09 9.62 -5.05
CA CYS A 98 -2.90 9.53 -5.90
C CYS A 98 -1.78 8.59 -5.40
N ALA A 99 -2.04 7.76 -4.38
CA ALA A 99 -1.09 6.72 -3.97
C ALA A 99 -0.85 5.71 -5.10
N LEU A 100 0.39 5.22 -5.19
CA LEU A 100 0.85 4.33 -6.25
C LEU A 100 1.64 3.18 -5.64
N TYR A 101 1.19 1.96 -5.88
CA TYR A 101 1.85 0.75 -5.41
C TYR A 101 1.60 -0.43 -6.35
N ASN A 102 2.55 -1.38 -6.38
CA ASN A 102 2.43 -2.64 -7.12
C ASN A 102 2.89 -3.83 -6.28
N GLY A 103 2.34 -5.01 -6.57
CA GLY A 103 2.85 -6.27 -6.06
C GLY A 103 3.89 -6.90 -6.99
N TYR A 104 4.87 -7.60 -6.41
CA TYR A 104 5.91 -8.34 -7.15
C TYR A 104 6.10 -9.74 -6.55
N ASP A 105 6.55 -10.67 -7.40
CA ASP A 105 6.76 -12.08 -7.04
C ASP A 105 8.02 -12.34 -6.19
N SER A 106 8.93 -11.36 -6.07
CA SER A 106 10.13 -11.47 -5.23
C SER A 106 10.58 -10.12 -4.67
N MET A 107 11.32 -10.17 -3.55
CA MET A 107 11.89 -8.97 -2.91
C MET A 107 12.91 -8.27 -3.82
N GLU A 108 13.67 -9.04 -4.61
CA GLU A 108 14.65 -8.53 -5.56
C GLU A 108 13.97 -7.77 -6.69
N ALA A 109 12.88 -8.33 -7.25
CA ALA A 109 12.10 -7.69 -8.29
C ALA A 109 11.47 -6.37 -7.78
N GLY A 110 10.90 -6.40 -6.57
CA GLY A 110 10.35 -5.20 -5.94
C GLY A 110 11.42 -4.13 -5.66
N SER A 111 12.58 -4.53 -5.15
CA SER A 111 13.71 -3.62 -4.87
C SER A 111 14.27 -2.99 -6.16
N ALA A 112 14.42 -3.77 -7.22
CA ALA A 112 14.86 -3.27 -8.52
C ALA A 112 13.84 -2.28 -9.12
N ALA A 113 12.54 -2.59 -9.02
CA ALA A 113 11.49 -1.67 -9.45
C ALA A 113 11.49 -0.36 -8.66
N PHE A 114 11.65 -0.43 -7.34
CA PHE A 114 11.73 0.76 -6.48
C PHE A 114 12.95 1.62 -6.80
N ALA A 115 14.13 1.01 -6.93
CA ALA A 115 15.36 1.72 -7.31
C ALA A 115 15.20 2.44 -8.66
N ARG A 116 14.68 1.73 -9.68
CA ARG A 116 14.40 2.32 -10.99
C ARG A 116 13.42 3.48 -10.90
N ALA A 117 12.37 3.35 -10.10
CA ALA A 117 11.39 4.42 -9.90
C ALA A 117 11.99 5.64 -9.18
N ARG A 118 12.85 5.42 -8.19
CA ARG A 118 13.56 6.48 -7.49
C ARG A 118 14.46 7.25 -8.44
N ASP A 119 15.25 6.54 -9.24
CA ASP A 119 16.21 7.14 -10.17
C ASP A 119 15.51 7.94 -11.29
N GLN A 120 14.26 7.59 -11.61
CA GLN A 120 13.40 8.31 -12.57
C GLN A 120 12.55 9.41 -11.93
N GLY A 121 12.67 9.66 -10.62
CA GLY A 121 11.90 10.70 -9.92
C GLY A 121 10.41 10.37 -9.70
N PHE A 122 10.03 9.09 -9.75
CA PHE A 122 8.65 8.64 -9.55
C PHE A 122 8.28 8.36 -8.09
N VAL A 123 9.28 8.25 -7.20
CA VAL A 123 9.09 7.97 -5.77
C VAL A 123 8.78 9.27 -5.02
N VAL A 124 7.62 9.32 -4.36
CA VAL A 124 7.14 10.52 -3.66
C VAL A 124 6.51 10.16 -2.33
N VAL A 125 7.04 10.71 -1.24
CA VAL A 125 6.38 10.70 0.07
C VAL A 125 5.45 11.91 0.13
N PHE A 126 4.17 11.68 0.40
CA PHE A 126 3.19 12.74 0.54
C PHE A 126 3.28 13.39 1.91
N GLU A 127 3.23 14.72 1.92
CA GLU A 127 2.94 15.43 3.16
C GLU A 127 1.60 14.97 3.71
N SER A 128 1.54 14.76 5.02
CA SER A 128 0.33 14.30 5.68
C SER A 128 0.22 14.89 7.06
N ARG A 129 -1.03 15.01 7.53
CA ARG A 129 -1.32 15.35 8.91
C ARG A 129 -2.20 14.28 9.54
N LEU A 130 -2.01 14.07 10.84
CA LEU A 130 -2.92 13.28 11.65
C LEU A 130 -4.29 13.95 11.65
N ILE A 131 -5.33 13.15 11.50
CA ILE A 131 -6.69 13.57 11.78
C ILE A 131 -6.98 13.09 13.19
N ASP A 132 -7.27 14.04 14.09
CA ASP A 132 -7.80 13.67 15.40
C ASP A 132 -9.11 12.90 15.21
N PRO A 133 -9.34 11.81 15.95
CA PRO A 133 -10.59 11.10 15.87
C PRO A 133 -11.74 12.08 16.17
N PRO A 134 -12.89 11.96 15.46
CA PRO A 134 -14.04 12.81 15.75
C PRO A 134 -14.39 12.66 17.23
N SER A 135 -14.45 13.79 17.93
CA SER A 135 -14.85 13.92 19.34
C SER A 135 -16.25 13.40 19.60
#